data_AF-A0A967L5Y0-F1
#
_entry.id   AF-A0A967L5Y0-F1
#
_cell.length_a   1.000
_cell.length_b   1.000
_cell.length_c   1.000
_cell.angle_alpha   90.00
_cell.angle_beta   90.00
_cell.angle_gamma   90.00
#
_symmetry.space_group_name_H-M   'P 1'
#
loop_
_entity.id
_entity.type
_entity.pdbx_description
1 polymer ?
#
loop_
_entity_poly.entity_id
_entity_poly.type
_entity_poly.pdbx_seq_one_letter_code
_entity_poly.pdbx_strand_id
1 'polypeptide(L)' 'MTAAAAVAGMIIGGSIMLLFYFIGWIVNGQFSAFSPFNIHPFIWASGANLLVLVVITLKGRKPDEELVERYFGT' A
#
# COMPACT_ATOMS: atom_id res chain seq x y z
N MET A 1 12.41 6.53 -0.42
CA MET A 1 11.09 6.05 -0.88
C MET A 1 11.03 6.23 -2.38
N THR A 2 10.86 5.16 -3.16
CA THR A 2 10.81 5.26 -4.64
C THR A 2 9.40 5.57 -5.11
N ALA A 3 9.26 6.21 -6.29
CA ALA A 3 7.94 6.47 -6.88
C ALA A 3 7.14 5.16 -7.07
N ALA A 4 7.82 4.08 -7.44
CA ALA A 4 7.22 2.75 -7.57
C ALA A 4 6.67 2.22 -6.22
N ALA A 5 7.41 2.41 -5.11
CA ALA A 5 6.93 2.02 -3.79
C ALA A 5 5.68 2.81 -3.38
N ALA A 6 5.63 4.10 -3.71
CA ALA A 6 4.46 4.94 -3.42
C ALA A 6 3.22 4.49 -4.22
N VAL A 7 3.38 4.24 -5.53
CA VAL A 7 2.29 3.76 -6.39
C VAL A 7 1.77 2.40 -5.94
N ALA A 8 2.68 1.45 -5.68
CA ALA A 8 2.30 0.13 -5.18
C ALA A 8 1.60 0.21 -3.82
N GLY A 9 2.04 1.11 -2.95
CA GLY A 9 1.40 1.40 -1.67
C GLY A 9 -0.04 1.91 -1.79
N MET A 10 -0.29 2.84 -2.71
CA MET A 10 -1.64 3.33 -2.99
C MET A 10 -2.57 2.22 -3.50
N ILE A 11 -2.07 1.39 -4.43
CA ILE A 11 -2.85 0.29 -5.02
C ILE A 11 -3.19 -0.75 -3.95
N ILE A 12 -2.24 -1.16 -3.11
CA ILE A 12 -2.47 -2.20 -2.11
C ILE A 12 -3.42 -1.72 -1.01
N GLY A 13 -3.27 -0.47 -0.54
CA GLY A 13 -4.15 0.10 0.47
C GLY A 13 -5.59 0.18 -0.01
N GLY A 14 -5.81 0.69 -1.23
CA GLY A 14 -7.15 0.73 -1.84
C GLY A 14 -7.74 -0.65 -2.09
N SER A 15 -6.94 -1.60 -2.58
CA SER A 15 -7.40 -2.96 -2.87
C SER A 15 -7.83 -3.71 -1.61
N ILE A 16 -7.10 -3.55 -0.50
CA ILE A 16 -7.45 -4.20 0.78
C ILE A 16 -8.72 -3.60 1.37
N MET A 17 -8.87 -2.28 1.31
CA MET A 17 -10.12 -1.63 1.74
C MET A 17 -11.30 -2.14 0.91
N LEU A 18 -11.17 -2.15 -0.42
CA LEU A 18 -12.23 -2.67 -1.30
C LEU A 18 -12.56 -4.13 -0.98
N LEU A 19 -11.54 -4.96 -0.75
CA LEU A 19 -11.72 -6.36 -0.38
C LEU A 19 -12.53 -6.52 0.92
N PHE A 20 -12.21 -5.76 1.97
CA PHE A 20 -12.97 -5.86 3.23
C PHE A 20 -14.41 -5.37 3.11
N TYR A 21 -14.66 -4.35 2.30
CA TYR A 21 -16.02 -3.92 2.00
C TYR A 21 -16.78 -4.94 1.15
N PHE A 22 -16.11 -5.59 0.19
CA PHE A 22 -16.70 -6.66 -0.61
C PHE A 22 -17.06 -7.87 0.25
N ILE A 23 -16.16 -8.28 1.15
CA ILE A 23 -16.45 -9.34 2.14
C ILE A 23 -17.62 -8.93 3.02
N GLY A 24 -17.65 -7.69 3.51
CA GLY A 24 -18.75 -7.20 4.34
C GLY A 24 -20.08 -7.19 3.59
N TRP A 25 -20.09 -6.93 2.29
CA TRP A 25 -21.28 -7.06 1.45
C TRP A 25 -21.79 -8.50 1.39
N ILE A 26 -20.90 -9.47 1.18
CA ILE A 26 -21.28 -10.89 1.16
C ILE A 26 -21.80 -11.35 2.53
N VAL A 27 -21.15 -10.94 3.62
CA VAL A 27 -21.46 -11.42 4.98
C VAL A 27 -22.68 -10.73 5.58
N ASN A 28 -22.80 -9.42 5.41
CA ASN A 28 -23.83 -8.61 6.05
C ASN A 28 -25.02 -8.27 5.14
N GLY A 29 -24.94 -8.62 3.84
CA GLY A 29 -25.95 -8.28 2.84
C GLY A 29 -25.98 -6.80 2.44
N GLN A 30 -25.06 -5.99 2.96
CA GLN A 30 -24.98 -4.55 2.74
C GLN A 30 -23.52 -4.10 2.64
N PHE A 31 -23.25 -3.03 1.90
CA PHE A 31 -21.91 -2.50 1.71
C PHE A 31 -21.38 -1.87 3.01
N SER A 32 -20.78 -2.71 3.85
CA SER A 32 -20.20 -2.33 5.14
C SER A 32 -18.81 -2.91 5.31
N ALA A 33 -18.00 -2.26 6.14
CA ALA A 33 -16.65 -2.71 6.47
C ALA A 33 -16.69 -4.03 7.26
N PHE A 34 -16.15 -5.12 6.69
CA PHE A 34 -15.86 -6.31 7.47
C PHE A 34 -14.65 -6.07 8.36
N SER A 35 -14.82 -6.15 9.68
CA SER A 35 -13.76 -5.88 10.68
C SER A 35 -13.26 -7.17 11.31
N PRO A 36 -12.34 -7.91 10.67
CA PRO A 36 -11.80 -9.14 11.24
C PRO A 36 -11.11 -8.85 12.58
N PHE A 37 -11.36 -9.70 13.58
CA PHE A 37 -10.85 -9.56 14.95
C PHE A 37 -11.24 -8.25 15.65
N ASN A 38 -12.35 -7.61 15.26
CA ASN A 38 -12.75 -6.28 15.70
C ASN A 38 -11.70 -5.19 15.40
N ILE A 39 -10.80 -5.44 14.45
CA ILE A 39 -9.81 -4.47 13.99
C ILE A 39 -10.39 -3.79 12.74
N HIS A 40 -10.40 -2.47 12.75
CA HIS A 40 -10.89 -1.69 11.62
C HIS A 40 -10.06 -1.98 10.35
N PRO A 41 -10.69 -2.17 9.16
CA PRO A 41 -10.00 -2.46 7.89
C PRO A 41 -8.82 -1.55 7.55
N PHE A 42 -8.92 -0.28 7.97
CA PHE A 42 -7.85 0.70 7.80
C PHE A 42 -6.51 0.21 8.39
N ILE A 43 -6.50 -0.41 9.56
CA ILE A 43 -5.27 -0.86 10.22
C ILE A 43 -4.59 -1.96 9.39
N TRP A 44 -5.38 -2.90 8.87
CA TRP A 44 -4.90 -3.95 7.97
C TRP A 44 -4.36 -3.38 6.66
N ALA A 45 -5.07 -2.42 6.05
CA ALA A 45 -4.62 -1.73 4.85
C ALA A 45 -3.31 -0.96 5.09
N SER A 46 -3.18 -0.24 6.21
CA SER A 46 -1.96 0.47 6.59
C SER A 46 -0.79 -0.48 6.85
N GLY A 47 -1.01 -1.59 7.54
CA GLY A 47 0.02 -2.59 7.80
C GLY A 47 0.55 -3.23 6.51
N ALA A 48 -0.34 -3.62 5.61
CA ALA A 48 0.04 -4.17 4.31
C ALA A 48 0.74 -3.13 3.41
N ASN A 49 0.25 -1.89 3.40
CA ASN A 49 0.89 -0.79 2.68
C ASN A 49 2.34 -0.57 3.17
N LEU A 50 2.55 -0.49 4.48
CA LEU A 50 3.88 -0.36 5.06
C LEU A 50 4.80 -1.52 4.65
N LEU A 51 4.30 -2.75 4.71
CA LEU A 51 5.05 -3.94 4.32
C LEU A 51 5.48 -3.89 2.85
N VAL A 52 4.56 -3.56 1.94
CA VAL A 52 4.84 -3.41 0.51
C VAL A 52 5.87 -2.30 0.26
N LEU A 53 5.71 -1.16 0.93
CA LEU A 53 6.62 -0.02 0.80
C LEU A 53 8.04 -0.38 1.24
N VAL A 54 8.19 -1.09 2.37
CA VAL A 54 9.49 -1.57 2.85
C VAL A 54 10.11 -2.55 1.84
N VAL A 55 9.35 -3.55 1.38
CA VAL A 55 9.84 -4.55 0.42
C VAL A 55 10.32 -3.91 -0.88
N ILE A 56 9.53 -2.99 -1.45
CA ILE A 56 9.87 -2.33 -2.72
C ILE A 56 11.01 -1.33 -2.52
N THR A 57 11.08 -0.66 -1.37
CA THR A 57 12.20 0.26 -1.10
C THR A 57 13.52 -0.51 -0.97
N LEU A 58 13.52 -1.67 -0.33
CA LEU A 58 14.71 -2.50 -0.15
C LEU A 58 15.15 -3.21 -1.45
N LYS A 59 14.19 -3.62 -2.29
CA LYS A 59 14.48 -4.33 -3.55
C LYS A 59 14.50 -3.43 -4.79
N GLY A 60 14.10 -2.18 -4.63
CA GLY A 60 13.91 -1.24 -5.73
C GLY A 60 15.23 -0.84 -6.37
N ARG A 61 15.14 -0.49 -7.67
CA ARG A 61 16.29 0.04 -8.40
C ARG A 61 16.76 1.33 -7.75
N LYS A 62 18.07 1.45 -7.54
CA LYS A 62 18.68 2.71 -7.10
C LYS A 62 18.42 3.80 -8.17
N PRO A 63 18.27 5.07 -7.77
CA PRO A 63 18.21 6.18 -8.72
C PRO A 63 19.43 6.15 -9.64
N ASP A 64 19.24 6.60 -10.88
CA ASP A 64 20.33 6.70 -11.84
C ASP A 64 21.37 7.73 -11.35
N GLU A 65 22.61 7.30 -11.17
CA GLU A 65 23.68 8.13 -10.60
C GLU A 65 23.98 9.34 -11.49
N GLU A 66 23.87 9.21 -12.81
CA GLU A 66 24.07 10.32 -13.76
C GLU A 66 22.99 11.41 -13.58
N LEU A 67 21.75 11.00 -13.35
CA LEU A 67 20.66 11.93 -13.07
C LEU A 67 20.79 12.57 -11.69
N VAL A 68 21.26 11.80 -10.69
CA VAL A 68 21.49 12.33 -9.34
C VAL A 68 22.58 13.40 -9.37
N GLU A 69 23.71 13.13 -10.02
CA GLU A 69 24.83 14.07 -10.12
C GLU A 69 24.41 15.35 -10.88
N ARG A 70 23.69 15.20 -12.01
CA ARG A 70 23.25 16.32 -12.84
C ARG A 70 22.27 17.28 -12.15
N TYR A 71 21.34 16.75 -11.33
CA TYR A 71 20.25 17.55 -10.76
C TYR A 71 20.45 17.91 -9.29
N PHE A 72 21.19 17.10 -8.53
CA PHE A 72 21.34 17.31 -7.09
C PHE A 72 22.77 17.68 -6.68
N GLY A 73 23.77 17.46 -7.54
CA GLY A 73 25.18 17.81 -7.29
C GLY A 73 25.74 17.06 -6.08
N THR A 74 26.55 16.04 -6.32
CA THR A 74 27.34 15.42 -5.24
C THR A 74 28.41 16.34 -4.69
#